data_AF-H8H1T3-F1
#
_entry.id   AF-H8H1T3-F1
#
_cell.length_a   1.000
_cell.length_b   1.000
_cell.length_c   1.000
_cell.angle_alpha   90.00
_cell.angle_beta   90.00
_cell.angle_gamma   90.00
#
_symmetry.space_group_name_H-M   'P 1'
#
loop_
_entity.id
_entity.type
_entity.pdbx_description
1 polymer ?
#
loop_
_entity_poly.entity_id
_entity_poly.type
_entity_poly.pdbx_seq_one_letter_code
_entity_poly.pdbx_strand_id
1 'polypeptide(L)'
;MSELTLITDMAQVPAFSTEAEEADFWATHALAEHLLGAQHADTDLLPPTRPRKSHPTSLRLGTDLERRLRHLAELKDTSYQTLLKEFVLERVYEEEKRLGVI
;
A
#
# COMPACT_ATOMS: atom_id res chain seq x y z
N MET A 1 -14.07 27.34 -16.38
CA MET A 1 -13.16 27.06 -15.26
C MET A 1 -13.90 27.50 -14.03
N SER A 2 -14.49 26.57 -13.29
CA SER A 2 -15.26 26.93 -12.09
C SER A 2 -14.28 27.48 -11.06
N GLU A 3 -14.38 28.77 -10.76
CA GLU A 3 -13.62 29.39 -9.68
C GLU A 3 -14.23 28.90 -8.37
N LEU A 4 -13.50 28.06 -7.64
CA LEU A 4 -13.89 27.61 -6.31
C LEU A 4 -13.52 28.69 -5.31
N THR A 5 -14.45 29.02 -4.42
CA THR A 5 -14.20 29.96 -3.33
C THR A 5 -13.32 29.28 -2.29
N LEU A 6 -12.13 29.85 -2.03
CA LEU A 6 -11.19 29.28 -1.05
C LEU A 6 -11.57 29.67 0.38
N ILE A 7 -11.81 28.65 1.19
CA ILE A 7 -12.03 28.73 2.63
C ILE A 7 -10.67 28.76 3.31
N THR A 8 -10.38 29.83 4.05
CA THR A 8 -9.11 30.03 4.76
C THR A 8 -9.24 29.83 6.27
N ASP A 9 -10.47 29.80 6.80
CA ASP A 9 -10.76 29.57 8.21
C ASP A 9 -11.94 28.58 8.35
N MET A 10 -11.83 27.61 9.28
CA MET A 10 -12.88 26.62 9.55
C MET A 10 -14.18 27.27 10.05
N ALA A 11 -14.12 28.47 10.62
CA ALA A 11 -15.30 29.23 11.02
C ALA A 11 -16.19 29.66 9.84
N GLN A 12 -15.68 29.58 8.59
CA GLN A 12 -16.44 29.89 7.38
C GLN A 12 -17.31 28.72 6.91
N VAL A 13 -17.12 27.52 7.46
CA VAL A 13 -17.97 26.36 7.19
C VAL A 13 -19.20 26.45 8.10
N PRO A 14 -20.42 26.66 7.56
CA PRO A 14 -21.61 26.74 8.38
C PRO A 14 -22.03 25.35 8.90
N ALA A 15 -22.85 25.32 9.95
CA ALA A 15 -23.55 24.10 10.34
C ALA A 15 -24.67 23.82 9.33
N PHE A 16 -24.50 22.77 8.52
CA PHE A 16 -25.51 22.34 7.55
C PHE A 16 -26.67 21.64 8.26
N SER A 17 -27.89 21.89 7.80
CA SER A 17 -29.08 21.21 8.33
C SER A 17 -29.41 19.96 7.51
N THR A 18 -28.92 19.88 6.27
CA THR A 18 -29.12 18.74 5.37
C THR A 18 -27.87 18.43 4.54
N GLU A 19 -27.73 17.19 4.09
CA GLU A 19 -26.63 16.74 3.22
C GLU A 19 -26.64 17.44 1.84
N ALA A 20 -27.82 17.81 1.34
CA ALA A 20 -27.95 18.51 0.07
C ALA A 20 -27.34 19.93 0.12
N GLU A 21 -27.58 20.66 1.21
CA GLU A 21 -26.98 21.98 1.45
C GLU A 21 -25.45 21.89 1.54
N GLU A 22 -24.94 20.84 2.17
CA GLU A 22 -23.51 20.57 2.27
C GLU A 22 -22.90 20.29 0.89
N ALA A 23 -23.55 19.46 0.07
CA ALA A 23 -23.08 19.14 -1.28
C ALA A 23 -23.02 20.39 -2.18
N ASP A 24 -24.04 21.25 -2.14
CA ASP A 24 -24.08 22.50 -2.90
C ASP A 24 -22.99 23.49 -2.45
N PHE A 25 -22.71 23.54 -1.15
CA PHE A 25 -21.63 24.33 -0.59
C PHE A 25 -20.26 23.85 -1.10
N TRP A 26 -19.97 22.55 -1.02
CA TRP A 26 -18.69 21.97 -1.48
C TRP A 26 -18.53 21.94 -3.00
N ALA A 27 -19.62 22.03 -3.77
CA ALA A 27 -19.56 22.20 -5.22
C ALA A 27 -18.97 23.58 -5.63
N THR A 28 -19.00 24.56 -4.73
CA THR A 28 -18.60 25.95 -4.98
C THR A 28 -17.43 26.43 -4.12
N HIS A 29 -17.07 25.69 -3.06
CA HIS A 29 -16.01 26.05 -2.12
C HIS A 29 -14.92 24.98 -2.04
N ALA A 30 -13.68 25.39 -1.81
CA ALA A 30 -12.54 24.51 -1.56
C ALA A 30 -11.79 24.97 -0.31
N LEU A 31 -11.20 24.05 0.46
CA LEU A 31 -10.35 24.40 1.58
C LEU A 31 -8.97 24.88 1.09
N ALA A 32 -8.42 25.90 1.73
CA ALA A 32 -7.05 26.34 1.52
C ALA A 32 -6.04 25.30 2.03
N GLU A 33 -4.88 25.22 1.38
CA GLU A 33 -3.82 24.23 1.64
C GLU A 33 -3.43 24.13 3.13
N HIS A 34 -3.37 25.26 3.85
CA HIS A 34 -3.00 25.27 5.26
C HIS A 34 -4.05 24.65 6.18
N LEU A 35 -5.33 24.61 5.77
CA LEU A 35 -6.38 23.89 6.49
C LEU A 35 -6.32 22.39 6.24
N LEU A 36 -5.93 21.94 5.03
CA LEU A 36 -5.76 20.51 4.74
C LEU A 36 -4.59 19.90 5.54
N GLY A 37 -3.52 20.67 5.72
CA GLY A 37 -2.30 20.20 6.40
C GLY A 37 -2.43 20.02 7.92
N ALA A 38 -3.49 20.50 8.54
CA ALA A 38 -3.63 20.53 10.01
C ALA A 38 -4.21 19.24 10.62
N GLN A 39 -4.64 18.28 9.80
CA GLN A 39 -5.12 16.99 10.27
C GLN A 39 -3.93 16.12 10.66
N HIS A 40 -3.36 16.39 11.83
CA HIS A 40 -2.60 15.39 12.55
C HIS A 40 -3.56 14.25 12.82
N ALA A 41 -3.57 13.23 11.95
CA ALA A 41 -4.19 11.97 12.30
C ALA A 41 -3.55 11.55 13.63
N ASP A 42 -4.35 11.39 14.67
CA ASP A 42 -3.91 10.81 15.93
C ASP A 42 -3.36 9.42 15.62
N THR A 43 -2.06 9.36 15.34
CA THR A 43 -1.33 8.15 14.98
C THR A 43 -1.41 7.10 16.09
N ASP A 44 -1.76 7.51 17.31
CA ASP A 44 -2.02 6.65 18.46
C ASP A 44 -3.32 5.83 18.35
N LEU A 45 -4.26 6.21 17.48
CA LEU A 45 -5.47 5.43 17.17
C LEU A 45 -5.23 4.42 16.03
N LEU A 46 -4.15 4.57 15.25
CA LEU A 46 -3.79 3.58 14.25
C LEU A 46 -3.03 2.42 14.92
N PRO A 47 -3.31 1.16 14.53
CA PRO A 47 -2.49 0.05 14.98
C PRO A 47 -1.03 0.28 14.55
N PRO A 48 -0.04 -0.12 15.39
CA PRO A 48 1.36 0.06 15.06
C PRO A 48 1.66 -0.57 13.70
N THR A 49 2.43 0.14 12.88
CA THR A 49 2.82 -0.37 11.56
C THR A 49 3.42 -1.77 11.72
N ARG A 50 2.90 -2.75 10.98
CA ARG A 50 3.38 -4.12 11.06
C ARG A 50 4.88 -4.13 10.75
N PRO A 51 5.74 -4.65 11.63
CA PRO A 51 7.17 -4.69 11.34
C PRO A 51 7.38 -5.46 10.04
N ARG A 52 8.22 -4.88 9.16
CA ARG A 52 8.56 -5.51 7.88
C ARG A 52 9.28 -6.82 8.17
N LYS A 53 8.60 -7.96 8.01
CA LYS A 53 9.15 -9.30 8.26
C LYS A 53 10.25 -9.73 7.28
N SER A 54 10.46 -8.96 6.21
CA SER A 54 11.42 -9.28 5.15
C SER A 54 12.12 -8.03 4.64
N HIS A 55 13.40 -8.15 4.34
CA HIS A 55 14.18 -7.11 3.66
C HIS A 55 14.19 -7.38 2.15
N PRO A 56 14.08 -6.34 1.29
CA PRO A 56 14.26 -6.51 -0.15
C PRO A 56 15.67 -7.00 -0.47
N THR A 57 15.77 -8.06 -1.27
CA THR A 57 17.04 -8.60 -1.74
C THR A 57 17.03 -8.64 -3.26
N SER A 58 18.09 -8.12 -3.89
CA SER A 58 18.27 -8.20 -5.34
C SER A 58 18.94 -9.54 -5.69
N LEU A 59 18.29 -10.32 -6.55
CA LEU A 59 18.78 -11.61 -7.04
C LEU A 59 18.84 -11.56 -8.56
N ARG A 60 19.98 -11.97 -9.14
CA ARG A 60 20.14 -12.10 -10.59
C ARG A 60 19.76 -13.51 -11.02
N LEU A 61 18.86 -13.61 -12.00
CA LEU A 61 18.43 -14.86 -12.61
C LEU A 61 18.81 -14.86 -14.09
N GLY A 62 19.14 -16.03 -14.63
CA GLY A 62 19.27 -16.20 -16.08
C GLY A 62 17.92 -16.02 -16.77
N THR A 63 17.92 -15.47 -17.98
CA THR A 63 16.70 -15.17 -18.74
C THR A 63 15.82 -16.40 -19.00
N ASP A 64 16.45 -17.54 -19.31
CA ASP A 64 15.73 -18.82 -19.50
C ASP A 64 15.03 -19.28 -18.22
N LEU A 65 15.73 -19.22 -17.08
CA LEU A 65 15.20 -19.64 -15.79
C LEU A 65 14.04 -18.75 -15.36
N GLU A 66 14.18 -17.43 -15.50
CA GLU A 66 13.10 -16.49 -15.16
C GLU A 66 11.84 -16.77 -15.99
N ARG A 67 12.00 -16.99 -17.31
CA ARG A 67 10.89 -17.34 -18.20
C ARG A 67 10.20 -18.64 -17.76
N ARG A 68 10.98 -19.67 -17.42
CA ARG A 68 10.45 -20.95 -16.94
C ARG A 68 9.71 -20.81 -15.61
N LEU A 69 10.25 -20.03 -14.68
CA LEU A 69 9.60 -19.75 -13.39
C LEU A 69 8.26 -19.02 -13.57
N ARG A 70 8.21 -18.02 -14.46
CA ARG A 70 6.95 -17.31 -14.77
C ARG A 70 5.91 -18.25 -15.35
N HIS A 71 6.29 -19.09 -16.31
CA HIS A 71 5.38 -20.07 -16.89
C HIS A 71 4.88 -21.09 -15.85
N LEU A 72 5.75 -21.59 -14.97
CA LEU A 72 5.34 -22.48 -13.88
C LEU A 72 4.42 -21.80 -12.87
N ALA A 73 4.63 -20.51 -12.62
CA ALA A 73 3.78 -19.73 -11.71
C ALA A 73 2.37 -19.55 -12.28
N GLU A 74 2.26 -19.28 -13.58
CA GLU A 74 0.97 -19.24 -14.30
C GLU A 74 0.23 -20.59 -14.19
N LEU A 75 0.92 -21.71 -14.43
CA LEU A 75 0.32 -23.04 -14.33
C LEU A 75 -0.13 -23.39 -12.90
N LYS A 76 0.51 -22.81 -11.89
CA LYS A 76 0.21 -23.01 -10.47
C LYS A 76 -0.72 -21.94 -9.89
N ASP A 77 -1.23 -21.04 -10.73
CA ASP A 77 -2.09 -19.92 -10.34
C ASP A 77 -1.50 -19.09 -9.18
N THR A 78 -0.20 -18.78 -9.27
CA THR A 78 0.53 -18.01 -8.25
C THR A 78 1.46 -16.99 -8.88
N SER A 79 1.97 -16.05 -8.08
CA SER A 79 2.96 -15.09 -8.56
C SER A 79 4.34 -15.74 -8.68
N TYR A 80 5.14 -15.35 -9.69
CA TYR A 80 6.49 -15.87 -9.85
C TYR A 80 7.37 -15.63 -8.61
N GLN A 81 7.13 -14.52 -7.90
CA GLN A 81 7.87 -14.17 -6.68
C GLN A 81 7.48 -15.09 -5.52
N THR A 82 6.21 -15.44 -5.39
CA THR A 82 5.72 -16.40 -4.39
C THR A 82 6.30 -17.78 -4.67
N LEU A 83 6.17 -18.27 -5.90
CA LEU A 83 6.70 -19.57 -6.30
C LEU A 83 8.22 -19.67 -6.08
N LEU A 84 8.96 -18.62 -6.43
CA LEU A 84 10.40 -18.58 -6.21
C LEU A 84 10.75 -18.69 -4.72
N LYS A 85 10.00 -18.03 -3.83
CA LYS A 85 10.23 -18.11 -2.39
C LYS A 85 9.95 -19.52 -1.85
N GLU A 86 8.90 -20.17 -2.32
CA GLU A 86 8.56 -21.55 -1.95
C GLU A 86 9.68 -22.51 -2.37
N PHE A 87 10.11 -22.44 -3.63
CA PHE A 87 11.20 -23.30 -4.13
C PHE A 87 12.52 -23.08 -3.38
N VAL A 88 12.87 -21.83 -3.08
CA VAL A 88 14.08 -21.53 -2.29
C VAL A 88 13.94 -22.09 -0.87
N LEU A 89 12.79 -21.93 -0.23
CA LEU A 89 12.53 -22.44 1.12
C LEU A 89 12.65 -23.97 1.16
N GLU A 90 12.00 -24.67 0.23
CA GLU A 90 12.08 -26.13 0.11
C GLU A 90 13.53 -26.60 -0.05
N ARG A 91 14.27 -25.96 -0.97
CA ARG A 91 15.65 -26.35 -1.25
C ARG A 91 16.59 -26.08 -0.07
N VAL A 92 16.39 -24.96 0.63
CA VAL A 92 17.17 -24.65 1.85
C VAL A 92 16.90 -25.69 2.93
N TYR A 93 15.63 -26.01 3.19
CA TYR A 93 15.25 -27.00 4.18
C TYR A 93 15.86 -28.39 3.89
N GLU A 94 15.85 -28.81 2.63
CA GLU A 94 16.51 -30.06 2.21
C GLU A 94 18.02 -30.06 2.46
N GLU A 95 18.71 -28.95 2.18
CA GLU A 95 20.14 -28.83 2.39
C GLU A 95 20.48 -28.74 3.89
N GLU A 96 19.69 -28.04 4.69
CA GLU A 96 19.84 -28.02 6.16
C GLU A 96 19.74 -29.42 6.75
N LYS A 97 18.75 -30.21 6.30
CA LYS A 97 18.62 -31.63 6.66
C LYS A 97 19.84 -32.45 6.24
N ARG A 98 20.32 -32.27 5.01
CA ARG A 98 21.49 -33.02 4.50
C ARG A 98 22.76 -32.70 5.29
N LEU A 99 22.91 -31.46 5.72
CA LEU A 99 24.05 -30.99 6.50
C LEU A 99 23.89 -31.25 8.01
N GLY A 100 22.74 -31.78 8.46
CA GLY A 100 22.46 -32.04 9.87
C GLY A 100 22.36 -30.78 10.72
N VAL A 101 22.02 -29.64 10.10
CA VAL A 101 21.75 -28.37 10.80
C VAL A 101 20.39 -28.45 11.52
N ILE A 102 19.46 -29.20 10.94
CA ILE A 102 18.13 -29.51 11.48
C ILE A 102 17.82 -31.00 11.36
#